data_AF-A0A3D2YGT9-F1
#
_entry.id   AF-A0A3D2YGT9-F1
#
_cell.length_a   1.000
_cell.length_b   1.000
_cell.length_c   1.000
_cell.angle_alpha   90.00
_cell.angle_beta   90.00
_cell.angle_gamma   90.00
#
_symmetry.space_group_name_H-M   'P 1'
#
loop_
_entity.id
_entity.type
_entity.pdbx_description
1 polymer ?
#
loop_
_entity_poly.entity_id
_entity_poly.type
_entity_poly.pdbx_seq_one_letter_code
_entity_poly.pdbx_strand_id
1 'polypeptide(L)' 'MIKRCYHLATDRIQTGIRFPETLLRKITYIARKNHRSLNAQLEHLAQLCVDEYEQQNGSIEFPTDEE' A
#
# COMPACT_ATOMS: atom_id res chain seq x y z
N MET A 1 29.80 -20.09 -6.39
CA MET A 1 29.69 -18.62 -6.28
C MET A 1 28.26 -18.24 -6.68
N ILE A 2 27.34 -18.18 -5.71
CA ILE A 2 25.90 -18.03 -5.98
C ILE A 2 25.63 -16.55 -6.28
N LYS A 3 25.33 -16.22 -7.53
CA LYS A 3 24.88 -14.88 -7.94
C LYS A 3 23.51 -14.63 -7.32
N ARG A 4 23.48 -13.77 -6.30
CA ARG A 4 22.26 -13.28 -5.66
C ARG A 4 21.57 -12.34 -6.66
N CYS A 5 20.60 -12.85 -7.42
CA CYS A 5 19.76 -12.02 -8.29
C CYS A 5 18.84 -11.17 -7.41
N TYR A 6 19.24 -9.93 -7.13
CA TYR A 6 18.34 -8.88 -6.63
C TYR A 6 17.48 -8.43 -7.81
N HIS A 7 16.25 -8.91 -7.92
CA HIS A 7 15.22 -8.12 -8.61
C HIS A 7 14.69 -7.13 -7.57
N LEU A 8 15.12 -5.88 -7.67
CA LEU A 8 14.43 -4.79 -6.99
C LEU A 8 13.00 -4.76 -7.53
N ALA A 9 12.02 -4.67 -6.64
CA ALA A 9 10.69 -4.19 -6.99
C ALA A 9 10.82 -2.69 -7.31
N THR A 10 11.20 -2.37 -8.54
CA THR A 10 11.69 -1.03 -8.94
C THR A 10 10.58 0.01 -9.11
N ASP A 11 9.30 -0.38 -9.15
CA ASP A 11 8.18 0.53 -9.43
C ASP A 11 7.46 1.05 -8.18
N ARG A 12 7.93 0.69 -6.97
CA ARG A 12 7.27 1.06 -5.71
C ARG A 12 8.10 2.05 -4.92
N ILE A 13 7.50 3.18 -4.59
CA ILE A 13 8.12 4.21 -3.75
C ILE A 13 8.01 3.77 -2.28
N GLN A 14 9.14 3.71 -1.57
CA GLN A 14 9.14 3.41 -0.13
C GLN A 14 8.54 4.59 0.64
N THR A 15 7.49 4.34 1.42
CA THR A 15 6.88 5.33 2.30
C THR A 15 7.13 5.00 3.77
N GLY A 16 7.44 6.02 4.57
CA GLY A 16 7.61 5.88 6.02
C GLY A 16 6.33 6.28 6.75
N ILE A 17 5.59 5.32 7.30
CA ILE A 17 4.32 5.57 8.01
C ILE A 17 4.50 5.33 9.51
N ARG A 18 3.99 6.25 10.34
CA ARG A 18 3.95 6.10 11.80
C ARG A 18 2.54 5.68 12.23
N PHE A 19 2.46 4.61 13.00
CA PHE A 19 1.21 4.11 13.56
C PHE A 19 1.20 4.19 15.08
N PRO A 20 0.06 4.52 15.70
CA PRO A 20 -0.19 4.22 17.11
C PRO A 20 -0.06 2.71 17.36
N GLU A 21 0.49 2.31 18.51
CA GLU A 21 0.77 0.89 18.81
C GLU A 21 -0.47 0.00 18.67
N THR A 22 -1.61 0.47 19.20
CA THR A 22 -2.87 -0.28 19.19
C THR A 22 -3.36 -0.53 17.76
N LEU A 23 -3.21 0.46 16.87
CA LEU A 23 -3.57 0.34 15.47
C LEU A 23 -2.63 -0.62 14.75
N LEU A 24 -1.32 -0.48 14.96
CA LEU A 24 -0.30 -1.36 14.37
C LEU A 24 -0.55 -2.83 14.72
N ARG A 25 -0.88 -3.13 15.99
CA ARG A 25 -1.22 -4.48 16.44
C ARG A 25 -2.44 -5.04 15.72
N LYS A 26 -3.52 -4.26 15.63
CA LYS A 26 -4.76 -4.67 14.95
C LYS A 26 -4.54 -4.94 13.47
N ILE A 27 -3.88 -4.04 12.76
CA ILE A 27 -3.65 -4.21 11.32
C ILE A 27 -2.69 -5.37 11.03
N THR A 28 -1.67 -5.58 11.87
CA THR A 28 -0.77 -6.73 11.74
C THR A 28 -1.50 -8.05 11.96
N TYR A 29 -2.44 -8.10 12.92
CA TYR A 29 -3.28 -9.27 13.14
C TYR A 29 -4.14 -9.59 11.91
N ILE A 30 -4.78 -8.57 11.33
CA ILE A 30 -5.60 -8.72 10.11
C ILE A 30 -4.74 -9.19 8.93
N ALA A 31 -3.57 -8.58 8.71
CA ALA A 31 -2.65 -8.96 7.64
C ALA A 31 -2.28 -10.45 7.74
N ARG A 32 -1.94 -10.93 8.94
CA ARG A 32 -1.65 -12.35 9.19
C ARG A 32 -2.83 -13.25 8.89
N LYS A 33 -4.04 -12.87 9.33
CA LYS A 33 -5.28 -13.62 9.05
C LYS A 33 -5.57 -13.71 7.55
N ASN A 34 -5.22 -12.69 6.79
CA ASN A 34 -5.39 -12.63 5.34
C ASN A 34 -4.21 -13.25 4.57
N HIS A 35 -3.24 -13.88 5.25
CA HIS A 35 -2.02 -14.43 4.66
C HIS A 35 -1.22 -13.41 3.84
N ARG A 36 -1.21 -12.14 4.28
CA ARG A 36 -0.52 -11.02 3.64
C ARG A 36 0.59 -10.49 4.54
N SER A 37 1.63 -9.93 3.92
CA SER A 37 2.55 -9.05 4.64
C SER A 37 1.82 -7.78 5.08
N LEU A 38 2.33 -7.08 6.10
CA LEU A 38 1.77 -5.80 6.51
C LEU A 38 1.73 -4.81 5.34
N ASN A 39 2.81 -4.76 4.54
CA ASN A 39 2.87 -3.91 3.37
C ASN A 39 1.80 -4.25 2.33
N ALA A 40 1.62 -5.53 2.00
CA ALA A 40 0.58 -5.97 1.07
C ALA A 40 -0.84 -5.69 1.58
N GLN A 41 -1.05 -5.77 2.91
CA GLN A 41 -2.33 -5.40 3.51
C GLN A 41 -2.59 -3.89 3.43
N LEU A 42 -1.55 -3.07 3.61
CA LEU A 42 -1.66 -1.61 3.48
C LEU A 42 -1.90 -1.18 2.03
N GLU A 43 -1.18 -1.77 1.07
CA GLU A 43 -1.41 -1.55 -0.37
C GLU A 43 -2.86 -1.87 -0.75
N HIS A 44 -3.38 -3.01 -0.30
CA HIS A 44 -4.77 -3.38 -0.56
C HIS A 44 -5.78 -2.41 0.05
N LEU A 45 -5.55 -1.93 1.28
CA LEU A 45 -6.45 -0.97 1.92
C LEU A 45 -6.37 0.40 1.24
N ALA A 46 -5.20 0.82 0.77
CA ALA A 46 -5.02 2.06 0.03
C ALA A 46 -5.81 2.02 -1.28
N GLN A 47 -5.70 0.93 -2.04
CA GLN A 47 -6.46 0.76 -3.28
C GLN A 47 -7.97 0.75 -3.03
N LEU A 48 -8.43 -0.02 -2.03
CA LEU A 48 -9.85 -0.08 -1.68
C LEU A 48 -10.39 1.31 -1.30
N CYS A 49 -9.62 2.10 -0.56
CA CYS A 49 -9.98 3.47 -0.21
C CYS A 49 -10.14 4.37 -1.44
N VAL A 50 -9.24 4.26 -2.42
CA VAL A 50 -9.32 5.01 -3.68
C VAL A 50 -10.54 4.57 -4.49
N ASP A 51 -10.73 3.26 -4.67
CA ASP A 51 -11.85 2.70 -5.43
C ASP A 51 -13.20 3.12 -4.84
N GLU A 52 -13.34 3.06 -3.51
CA GLU A 52 -14.55 3.50 -2.79
C GLU A 52 -14.80 4.99 -2.95
N TYR A 53 -13.74 5.81 -2.93
CA TYR A 53 -13.84 7.25 -3.12
C TYR A 53 -14.28 7.59 -4.55
N GLU A 54 -13.65 6.98 -5.56
CA GLU A 54 -13.97 7.20 -6.97
C GLU A 54 -15.38 6.75 -7.33
N GLN A 55 -15.84 5.65 -6.73
CA GLN A 55 -17.21 5.17 -6.90
C GLN A 55 -18.25 6.18 -6.39
N GLN A 56 -17.93 6.93 -5.32
CA GLN A 56 -18.86 7.86 -4.69
C GLN A 56 -18.77 9.29 -5.24
N ASN A 57 -17.58 9.74 -5.64
CA ASN A 57 -17.31 11.15 -5.97
C ASN A 57 -16.96 11.36 -7.45
N GLY A 58 -16.81 10.29 -8.23
CA GLY A 58 -16.24 10.34 -9.58
C GLY A 58 -14.73 10.16 -9.56
N SER A 59 -14.15 9.89 -10.74
CA SER A 59 -12.72 9.62 -10.90
C SER A 59 -11.85 10.77 -10.39
N ILE A 60 -10.75 10.41 -9.74
CA ILE A 60 -9.76 11.40 -9.30
C ILE A 60 -8.96 11.83 -10.54
N GLU A 61 -9.27 13.01 -11.05
CA GLU A 61 -8.46 13.66 -12.07
C GLU A 61 -7.35 14.45 -11.38
N PHE A 62 -6.11 14.07 -11.62
CA PHE A 62 -4.98 14.92 -11.26
C PHE A 62 -4.89 16.01 -12.32
N PRO A 63 -4.72 17.29 -11.95
CA PRO A 63 -4.37 18.30 -12.93
C PRO A 63 -3.11 17.81 -13.65
N THR A 64 -3.19 17.70 -14.97
CA THR A 64 -2.00 17.58 -15.81
C THR A 64 -1.28 18.91 -15.68
N ASP A 65 -0.49 19.07 -14.63
CA ASP A 65 0.49 20.15 -14.60
C ASP A 65 1.48 19.81 -15.73
N GLU A 66 1.38 20.57 -16.81
CA GLU A 66 2.38 20.61 -17.87
C GLU A 66 3.76 20.90 -17.23
N GLU A 67 4.66 19.92 -17.35
CA GLU A 67 6.12 19.96 -17.10
C GLU A 67 6.66 20.06 -15.66
#